data_AF-A0A5C8LZ70-F1
#
_entry.id   AF-A0A5C8LZ70-F1
#
_cell.length_a   1.000
_cell.length_b   1.000
_cell.length_c   1.000
_cell.angle_alpha   90.00
_cell.angle_beta   90.00
_cell.angle_gamma   90.00
#
_symmetry.space_group_name_H-M   'P 1'
#
loop_
_entity.id
_entity.type
_entity.pdbx_description
1 polymer ?
#
loop_
_entity_poly.entity_id
_entity_poly.type
_entity_poly.pdbx_seq_one_letter_code
_entity_poly.pdbx_strand_id
1 'polypeptide(L)'
;MVDSQTLAWLERNRGRSTSGTIPQTVKSSVREDSYNTYENRMLKRRLVELRHLLKLYGKASRGERAIRAETYADKVGYWLRDSFFKQVIPYQGAIHISQVFRKHPVYRQCYQWFDRLYKHGNERIGLQYNYPLKETFALYEIWCYMQLVKVFREKGLLKDSSGLFQIKREGLFLHFAKHNESVVHLKSGMRLSYQRVFQNNSPHFYTFTQRMVPDIVIESGDHLYILDPKYRVATNLGTALGEMHKYRDGILDCSNDERAVQNVFILTPSASDELRYFTADFQDRYKMGAIKLTPGGDMSALSDWIDKLVAQEKEECLDC
;
A
#
# COMPACT_ATOMS: atom_id res chain seq x y z
N MET A 1 37.71 36.95 20.29
CA MET A 1 36.95 36.17 21.29
C MET A 1 37.75 36.18 22.56
N VAL A 2 37.11 36.38 23.69
CA VAL A 2 37.78 36.50 24.98
C VAL A 2 37.98 35.10 25.57
N ASP A 3 39.19 34.79 26.02
CA ASP A 3 39.51 33.49 26.60
C ASP A 3 38.87 33.29 28.00
N SER A 4 38.88 32.05 28.48
CA SER A 4 38.24 31.65 29.74
C SER A 4 38.87 32.33 30.97
N GLN A 5 40.17 32.64 30.94
CA GLN A 5 40.86 33.34 32.03
C GLN A 5 40.44 34.80 32.11
N THR A 6 40.33 35.46 30.95
CA THR A 6 39.89 36.85 30.85
C THR A 6 38.42 36.99 31.20
N LEU A 7 37.57 35.99 30.89
CA LEU A 7 36.18 35.96 31.36
C LEU A 7 36.07 35.82 32.88
N ALA A 8 36.83 34.91 33.50
CA ALA A 8 36.85 34.76 34.95
C ALA A 8 37.36 36.02 35.67
N TRP A 9 38.34 36.71 35.07
CA TRP A 9 38.81 38.01 35.57
C TRP A 9 37.73 39.09 35.45
N LEU A 10 37.02 39.17 34.32
CA LEU A 10 35.94 40.13 34.10
C LEU A 10 34.75 39.91 35.04
N GLU A 11 34.37 38.66 35.32
CA GLU A 11 33.32 38.33 36.29
C GLU A 11 33.68 38.77 37.71
N ARG A 12 34.93 38.52 38.14
CA ARG A 12 35.42 38.91 39.47
C ARG A 12 35.58 40.41 39.66
N ASN A 13 35.77 41.15 38.57
CA ASN A 13 35.99 42.60 38.61
C ASN A 13 34.81 43.41 38.05
N ARG A 14 33.64 42.78 37.86
CA ARG A 14 32.39 43.48 37.54
C ARG A 14 32.13 44.58 38.58
N GLY A 15 32.02 45.82 38.12
CA GLY A 15 31.70 46.98 38.95
C GLY A 15 32.88 47.63 39.69
N ARG A 16 34.12 47.13 39.55
CA ARG A 16 35.31 47.71 40.22
C ARG A 16 35.94 48.92 39.52
N SER A 17 35.29 49.47 38.50
CA SER A 17 35.84 50.56 37.70
C SER A 17 35.34 51.92 38.19
N THR A 18 36.18 52.66 38.91
CA THR A 18 35.96 54.08 39.25
C THR A 18 36.18 55.05 38.08
N SER A 19 36.76 54.58 36.95
CA SER A 19 37.19 55.44 35.82
C SER A 19 36.69 54.97 34.43
N GLY A 20 35.64 54.15 34.39
CA GLY A 20 34.88 53.84 33.16
C GLY A 20 35.59 53.07 32.02
N THR A 21 36.28 51.95 32.25
CA THR A 21 36.89 51.16 31.15
C THR A 21 36.74 49.64 31.27
N ILE A 22 35.64 49.15 31.86
CA ILE A 22 35.26 47.73 31.75
C ILE A 22 34.05 47.61 30.81
N PRO A 23 34.17 46.89 29.68
CA PRO A 23 33.06 46.71 28.75
C PRO A 23 31.90 45.97 29.43
N GLN A 24 30.68 46.52 29.32
CA GLN A 24 29.48 45.90 29.92
C GLN A 24 29.09 44.58 29.25
N THR A 25 29.43 44.42 27.97
CA THR A 25 29.13 43.23 27.18
C THR A 25 30.39 42.73 26.51
N VAL A 26 30.67 41.43 26.66
CA VAL A 26 31.84 40.77 26.08
C VAL A 26 31.39 39.55 25.30
N LYS A 27 31.91 39.40 24.08
CA LYS A 27 31.62 38.25 23.23
C LYS A 27 32.55 37.09 23.60
N SER A 28 32.00 36.08 24.25
CA SER A 28 32.65 34.83 24.60
C SER A 28 32.11 33.65 23.80
N SER A 29 32.86 32.55 23.81
CA SER A 29 32.39 31.24 23.38
C SER A 29 32.46 30.28 24.56
N VAL A 30 31.31 29.72 24.94
CA VAL A 30 31.21 28.67 25.95
C VAL A 30 30.85 27.37 25.24
N ARG A 31 31.46 26.26 25.64
CA ARG A 31 31.10 24.93 25.16
C ARG A 31 30.05 24.36 26.12
N GLU A 32 28.88 24.05 25.59
CA GLU A 32 27.80 23.42 26.33
C GLU A 32 27.47 22.08 25.71
N ASP A 33 27.22 21.08 26.55
CA ASP A 33 26.68 19.82 26.09
C ASP A 33 25.19 19.99 25.82
N SER A 34 24.77 19.64 24.61
CA SER A 34 23.38 19.76 24.19
C SER A 34 22.93 18.49 23.48
N TYR A 35 21.74 18.03 23.85
CA TYR A 35 21.06 16.96 23.11
C TYR A 35 20.49 17.44 21.78
N ASN A 36 20.47 18.74 21.49
CA ASN A 36 19.88 19.32 20.28
C ASN A 36 20.78 19.18 19.03
N THR A 37 21.43 18.03 18.87
CA THR A 37 22.29 17.70 17.72
C THR A 37 21.46 17.43 16.46
N TYR A 38 22.09 17.54 15.29
CA TYR A 38 21.41 17.27 14.01
C TYR A 38 20.70 15.91 13.97
N GLU A 39 21.37 14.86 14.44
CA GLU A 39 20.87 13.49 14.43
C GLU A 39 19.66 13.33 15.34
N ASN A 40 19.69 13.93 16.54
CA ASN A 40 18.58 13.88 17.48
C ASN A 40 17.37 14.68 16.98
N ARG A 41 17.62 15.83 16.33
CA ARG A 41 16.59 16.64 15.68
C ARG A 41 15.92 15.89 14.53
N MET A 42 16.70 15.15 13.75
CA MET A 42 16.16 14.27 12.71
C MET A 42 15.36 13.11 13.31
N LEU A 43 15.88 12.44 14.35
CA LEU A 43 15.19 11.35 15.03
C LEU A 43 13.84 11.83 15.59
N LYS A 44 13.81 13.01 16.24
CA LYS A 44 12.57 13.61 16.75
C LYS A 44 11.57 13.87 15.61
N ARG A 45 12.02 14.42 14.48
CA ARG A 45 11.18 14.59 13.28
C ARG A 45 10.56 13.27 12.84
N ARG A 46 11.37 12.21 12.69
CA ARG A 46 10.90 10.89 12.26
C ARG A 46 9.90 10.26 13.23
N LEU A 47 10.09 10.43 14.54
CA LEU A 47 9.13 9.96 15.55
C LEU A 47 7.80 10.73 15.48
N VAL A 48 7.84 12.05 15.24
CA VAL A 48 6.61 12.84 15.03
C VAL A 48 5.87 12.38 13.77
N GLU A 49 6.58 12.20 12.66
CA GLU A 49 6.03 11.67 11.40
C GLU A 49 5.45 10.26 11.60
N LEU A 50 6.13 9.38 12.35
CA LEU A 50 5.68 8.02 12.63
C LEU A 50 4.41 8.01 13.46
N ARG A 51 4.35 8.84 14.51
CA ARG A 51 3.14 8.97 15.33
C ARG A 51 1.94 9.44 14.50
N HIS A 52 2.16 10.40 13.61
CA HIS A 52 1.11 10.88 12.71
C HIS A 52 0.64 9.76 11.77
N LEU A 53 1.57 9.05 11.14
CA LEU A 53 1.28 7.91 10.26
C LEU A 53 0.48 6.81 10.98
N LEU A 54 0.88 6.46 12.21
CA LEU A 54 0.18 5.45 13.02
C LEU A 54 -1.25 5.88 13.37
N LYS A 55 -1.47 7.16 13.69
CA LYS A 55 -2.84 7.68 13.94
C LYS A 55 -3.70 7.69 12.67
N LEU A 56 -3.13 8.06 11.53
CA LEU A 56 -3.84 7.95 10.24
C LEU A 56 -4.20 6.49 9.93
N TYR A 57 -3.24 5.58 10.11
CA TYR A 57 -3.45 4.16 9.90
C TYR A 57 -4.49 3.58 10.86
N GLY A 58 -4.50 3.99 12.13
CA GLY A 58 -5.50 3.61 13.12
C GLY A 58 -6.91 4.03 12.71
N LYS A 59 -7.08 5.28 12.25
CA LYS A 59 -8.37 5.79 11.74
C LYS A 59 -8.86 5.07 10.48
N ALA A 60 -7.95 4.66 9.60
CA ALA A 60 -8.27 3.97 8.36
C ALA A 60 -8.47 2.45 8.53
N SER A 61 -8.05 1.89 9.68
CA SER A 61 -8.11 0.46 9.97
C SER A 61 -9.33 0.12 10.84
N ARG A 62 -9.64 -1.18 10.95
CA ARG A 62 -10.72 -1.69 11.81
C ARG A 62 -10.20 -2.81 12.72
N GLY A 63 -10.92 -3.04 13.83
CA GLY A 63 -10.64 -4.13 14.76
C GLY A 63 -9.24 -4.07 15.38
N GLU A 64 -8.61 -5.23 15.51
CA GLU A 64 -7.30 -5.38 16.18
C GLU A 64 -6.20 -4.51 15.58
N ARG A 65 -6.19 -4.32 14.25
CA ARG A 65 -5.17 -3.50 13.57
C ARG A 65 -5.24 -2.03 14.01
N ALA A 66 -6.45 -1.50 14.18
CA ALA A 66 -6.65 -0.13 14.66
C ALA A 66 -6.16 0.01 16.11
N ILE A 67 -6.49 -0.96 16.97
CA ILE A 67 -6.08 -0.99 18.38
C ILE A 67 -4.55 -1.04 18.49
N ARG A 68 -3.89 -1.93 17.73
CA ARG A 68 -2.42 -2.02 17.69
C ARG A 68 -1.78 -0.73 17.20
N ALA A 69 -2.34 -0.10 16.16
CA ALA A 69 -1.84 1.15 15.63
C ALA A 69 -1.89 2.29 16.66
N GLU A 70 -3.01 2.44 17.36
CA GLU A 70 -3.15 3.45 18.42
C GLU A 70 -2.19 3.16 19.58
N THR A 71 -2.07 1.89 19.99
CA THR A 71 -1.13 1.48 21.03
C THR A 71 0.32 1.87 20.67
N TYR A 72 0.73 1.67 19.42
CA TYR A 72 2.05 2.10 18.96
C TYR A 72 2.17 3.63 18.88
N ALA A 73 1.12 4.33 18.44
CA ALA A 73 1.10 5.79 18.40
C ALA A 73 1.26 6.39 19.81
N ASP A 74 0.69 5.75 20.83
CA ASP A 74 0.80 6.15 22.22
C ASP A 74 2.19 5.86 22.80
N LYS A 75 2.80 4.72 22.45
CA LYS A 75 4.20 4.44 22.80
C LYS A 75 5.16 5.48 22.21
N VAL A 76 5.00 5.83 20.93
CA VAL A 76 5.80 6.89 20.30
C VAL A 76 5.51 8.25 20.96
N GLY A 77 4.25 8.52 21.29
CA GLY A 77 3.86 9.72 22.03
C GLY A 77 4.49 9.80 23.42
N TYR A 78 4.60 8.67 24.12
CA TYR A 78 5.28 8.58 25.40
C TYR A 78 6.78 8.89 25.26
N TRP A 79 7.47 8.29 24.29
CA TRP A 79 8.87 8.62 24.00
C TRP A 79 9.08 10.10 23.69
N LEU A 80 8.20 10.71 22.89
CA LEU A 80 8.28 12.13 22.54
C LEU A 80 8.09 13.08 23.74
N ARG A 81 7.48 12.61 24.84
CA ARG A 81 7.32 13.37 26.09
C ARG A 81 8.51 13.24 27.04
N ASP A 82 9.49 12.39 26.72
CA ASP A 82 10.70 12.22 27.53
C ASP A 82 11.48 13.54 27.67
N SER A 83 12.13 13.72 28.83
CA SER A 83 12.95 14.90 29.14
C SER A 83 14.05 15.17 28.10
N PHE A 84 14.59 14.11 27.49
CA PHE A 84 15.54 14.19 26.39
C PHE A 84 14.94 14.90 25.18
N PHE A 85 13.78 14.45 24.69
CA PHE A 85 13.17 15.03 23.49
C PHE A 85 12.57 16.42 23.73
N LYS A 86 12.26 16.80 24.98
CA LYS A 86 11.84 18.18 25.30
C LYS A 86 12.91 19.22 24.95
N GLN A 87 14.20 18.85 25.02
CA GLN A 87 15.34 19.73 24.73
C GLN A 87 15.74 19.75 23.24
N VAL A 88 15.09 18.93 22.41
CA VAL A 88 15.44 18.76 20.99
C VAL A 88 14.39 19.43 20.11
N ILE A 89 14.80 20.23 19.13
CA ILE A 89 13.88 20.88 18.19
C ILE A 89 13.78 20.03 16.90
N PRO A 90 12.59 19.58 16.47
CA PRO A 90 12.45 18.78 15.24
C PRO A 90 13.12 19.46 14.03
N TYR A 91 13.85 18.68 13.23
CA TYR A 91 14.48 19.20 12.03
C TYR A 91 13.46 19.48 10.92
N GLN A 92 13.56 20.63 10.23
CA GLN A 92 12.60 21.05 9.19
C GLN A 92 13.19 21.10 7.77
N GLY A 93 14.50 20.89 7.60
CA GLY A 93 15.18 21.00 6.31
C GLY A 93 15.30 19.70 5.51
N ALA A 94 16.11 19.74 4.45
CA ALA A 94 16.49 18.58 3.64
C ALA A 94 17.39 17.62 4.44
N ILE A 95 17.05 16.34 4.41
CA ILE A 95 17.77 15.31 5.14
C ILE A 95 19.07 14.99 4.40
N HIS A 96 20.20 15.04 5.11
CA HIS A 96 21.51 14.68 4.61
C HIS A 96 22.12 13.61 5.52
N ILE A 97 22.77 12.61 4.93
CA ILE A 97 23.38 11.52 5.69
C ILE A 97 24.68 12.06 6.32
N SER A 98 24.69 12.23 7.64
CA SER A 98 25.86 12.64 8.41
C SER A 98 26.85 11.49 8.66
N GLN A 99 28.04 11.78 9.16
CA GLN A 99 29.00 10.76 9.56
C GLN A 99 28.53 9.94 10.77
N VAL A 100 27.71 10.53 11.65
CA VAL A 100 27.15 9.82 12.81
C VAL A 100 26.17 8.75 12.34
N PHE A 101 25.28 9.06 11.39
CA PHE A 101 24.42 8.05 10.77
C PHE A 101 25.20 6.96 10.03
N ARG A 102 26.36 7.31 9.46
CA ARG A 102 27.23 6.31 8.82
C ARG A 102 27.97 5.45 9.82
N LYS A 103 28.52 5.99 10.91
CA LYS A 103 29.51 5.26 11.75
C LYS A 103 28.92 4.73 13.06
N HIS A 104 27.97 5.44 13.68
CA HIS A 104 27.42 5.02 14.97
C HIS A 104 26.34 3.94 14.76
N PRO A 105 26.47 2.74 15.37
CA PRO A 105 25.61 1.60 15.06
C PRO A 105 24.12 1.86 15.34
N VAL A 106 23.80 2.47 16.49
CA VAL A 106 22.41 2.77 16.88
C VAL A 106 21.75 3.78 15.93
N TYR A 107 22.40 4.92 15.65
CA TYR A 107 21.89 5.91 14.71
C TYR A 107 21.77 5.34 13.29
N ARG A 108 22.74 4.52 12.85
CA ARG A 108 22.68 3.84 11.56
C ARG A 108 21.44 2.95 11.45
N GLN A 109 21.18 2.13 12.48
CA GLN A 109 20.02 1.24 12.50
C GLN A 109 18.70 2.02 12.47
N CYS A 110 18.55 3.03 13.32
CA CYS A 110 17.37 3.90 13.34
C CYS A 110 17.16 4.59 11.98
N TYR A 111 18.23 5.12 11.38
CA TYR A 111 18.16 5.74 10.06
C TYR A 111 17.68 4.75 9.01
N GLN A 112 18.21 3.53 8.97
CA GLN A 112 17.81 2.50 8.02
C GLN A 112 16.33 2.10 8.15
N TRP A 113 15.80 2.01 9.37
CA TRP A 113 14.37 1.71 9.56
C TRP A 113 13.47 2.80 9.01
N PHE A 114 13.76 4.06 9.33
CA PHE A 114 12.96 5.19 8.85
C PHE A 114 13.16 5.43 7.35
N ASP A 115 14.37 5.25 6.83
CA ASP A 115 14.64 5.35 5.39
C ASP A 115 13.80 4.32 4.63
N ARG A 116 13.80 3.04 5.05
CA ARG A 116 12.94 2.00 4.44
C ARG A 116 11.45 2.33 4.54
N LEU A 117 10.99 2.83 5.67
CA LEU A 117 9.57 3.17 5.88
C LEU A 117 9.13 4.34 4.99
N TYR A 118 9.96 5.37 4.87
CA TYR A 118 9.61 6.61 4.16
C TYR A 118 10.12 6.68 2.73
N LYS A 119 10.83 5.65 2.25
CA LYS A 119 11.47 5.63 0.92
C LYS A 119 10.51 6.04 -0.19
N HIS A 120 9.32 5.44 -0.20
CA HIS A 120 8.26 5.71 -1.17
C HIS A 120 7.31 6.85 -0.74
N GLY A 121 7.44 7.38 0.48
CA GLY A 121 6.55 8.43 1.01
C GLY A 121 6.67 9.77 0.28
N ASN A 122 7.78 9.98 -0.43
CA ASN A 122 8.00 11.15 -1.29
C ASN A 122 7.85 10.82 -2.78
N GLU A 123 7.65 9.55 -3.14
CA GLU A 123 7.38 9.17 -4.52
C GLU A 123 5.95 9.60 -4.86
N ARG A 124 5.84 10.72 -5.56
CA ARG A 124 4.58 11.13 -6.16
C ARG A 124 4.41 10.31 -7.42
N ILE A 125 3.38 9.46 -7.48
CA ILE A 125 2.89 8.94 -8.76
C ILE A 125 2.33 10.15 -9.50
N GLY A 126 3.15 10.74 -10.35
CA GLY A 126 2.80 11.89 -11.17
C GLY A 126 3.05 11.56 -12.63
N LEU A 127 2.14 12.03 -13.48
CA LEU A 127 2.19 11.98 -14.94
C LEU A 127 3.40 12.72 -15.57
N GLN A 128 4.36 13.17 -14.76
CA GLN A 128 5.57 13.87 -15.20
C GLN A 128 6.60 12.94 -15.88
N TYR A 129 6.43 11.63 -15.75
CA TYR A 129 7.13 10.64 -16.55
C TYR A 129 6.20 10.20 -17.69
N ASN A 130 6.67 10.36 -18.94
CA ASN A 130 6.04 9.73 -20.10
C ASN A 130 6.18 8.21 -19.96
N TYR A 131 5.19 7.56 -19.35
CA TYR A 131 5.11 6.10 -19.32
C TYR A 131 4.85 5.59 -20.74
N PRO A 132 5.65 4.62 -21.24
CA PRO A 132 5.35 3.94 -22.50
C PRO A 132 3.95 3.34 -22.48
N LEU A 133 3.21 3.47 -23.58
CA LEU A 133 1.82 2.97 -23.73
C LEU A 133 1.65 1.48 -23.41
N LYS A 134 2.71 0.68 -23.55
CA LYS A 134 2.73 -0.74 -23.19
C LYS A 134 2.60 -0.96 -21.68
N GLU A 135 3.01 0.01 -20.87
CA GLU A 135 2.98 -0.04 -19.41
C GLU A 135 1.63 0.42 -18.84
N THR A 136 0.83 1.19 -19.60
CA THR A 136 -0.51 1.62 -19.15
C THR A 136 -1.52 0.48 -18.98
N PHE A 137 -1.44 -0.59 -19.79
CA PHE A 137 -2.34 -1.74 -19.66
C PHE A 137 -2.05 -2.53 -18.37
N ALA A 138 -0.78 -2.85 -18.14
CA ALA A 138 -0.35 -3.52 -16.92
C ALA A 138 -0.66 -2.68 -15.65
N LEU A 139 -0.50 -1.36 -15.72
CA LEU A 139 -0.91 -0.47 -14.63
C LEU A 139 -2.43 -0.50 -14.40
N TYR A 140 -3.24 -0.57 -15.47
CA TYR A 140 -4.68 -0.68 -15.35
C TYR A 140 -5.10 -2.02 -14.73
N GLU A 141 -4.49 -3.14 -15.13
CA GLU A 141 -4.73 -4.46 -14.53
C GLU A 141 -4.41 -4.46 -13.03
N ILE A 142 -3.21 -3.98 -12.65
CA ILE A 142 -2.80 -3.87 -11.25
C ILE A 142 -3.77 -2.94 -10.50
N TRP A 143 -4.17 -1.82 -11.11
CA TRP A 143 -5.12 -0.90 -10.50
C TRP A 143 -6.48 -1.58 -10.26
N CYS A 144 -7.05 -2.29 -11.24
CA CYS A 144 -8.30 -3.03 -11.08
C CYS A 144 -8.21 -4.08 -9.97
N TYR A 145 -7.11 -4.83 -9.91
CA TYR A 145 -6.85 -5.77 -8.82
C TYR A 145 -6.81 -5.08 -7.45
N MET A 146 -6.11 -3.95 -7.33
CA MET A 146 -6.05 -3.18 -6.09
C MET A 146 -7.42 -2.60 -5.70
N GLN A 147 -8.27 -2.28 -6.68
CA GLN A 147 -9.64 -1.85 -6.40
C GLN A 147 -10.51 -2.96 -5.85
N LEU A 148 -10.39 -4.20 -6.35
CA LEU A 148 -11.06 -5.35 -5.77
C LEU A 148 -10.63 -5.56 -4.31
N VAL A 149 -9.31 -5.53 -4.05
CA VAL A 149 -8.77 -5.61 -2.68
C VAL A 149 -9.36 -4.51 -1.78
N LYS A 150 -9.48 -3.28 -2.29
CA LYS A 150 -10.10 -2.17 -1.58
C LYS A 150 -11.58 -2.47 -1.25
N VAL A 151 -12.37 -2.90 -2.23
CA VAL A 151 -13.80 -3.19 -2.02
C VAL A 151 -13.99 -4.33 -1.01
N PHE A 152 -13.25 -5.44 -1.14
CA PHE A 152 -13.28 -6.53 -0.16
C PHE A 152 -12.90 -6.07 1.25
N ARG A 153 -11.92 -5.16 1.37
CA ARG A 153 -11.53 -4.58 2.66
C ARG A 153 -12.64 -3.72 3.26
N GLU A 154 -13.27 -2.86 2.46
CA GLU A 154 -14.35 -1.96 2.89
C GLU A 154 -15.59 -2.73 3.35
N LYS A 155 -15.89 -3.84 2.65
CA LYS A 155 -16.93 -4.81 3.03
C LYS A 155 -16.53 -5.72 4.20
N GLY A 156 -15.31 -5.61 4.72
CA GLY A 156 -14.85 -6.39 5.88
C GLY A 156 -14.60 -7.87 5.59
N LEU A 157 -14.40 -8.23 4.31
CA LEU A 157 -14.13 -9.59 3.83
C LEU A 157 -12.62 -9.88 3.69
N LEU A 158 -11.76 -8.86 3.73
CA LEU A 158 -10.32 -9.05 3.65
C LEU A 158 -9.74 -9.67 4.95
N LYS A 159 -9.23 -10.90 4.88
CA LYS A 159 -8.61 -11.60 6.02
C LYS A 159 -7.11 -11.29 6.09
N ASP A 160 -6.37 -11.58 5.03
CA ASP A 160 -4.93 -11.33 4.94
C ASP A 160 -4.54 -10.78 3.56
N SER A 161 -3.75 -9.71 3.58
CA SER A 161 -3.19 -9.04 2.40
C SER A 161 -1.66 -8.94 2.47
N SER A 162 -1.02 -9.65 3.40
CA SER A 162 0.43 -9.64 3.57
C SER A 162 1.16 -10.10 2.31
N GLY A 163 0.60 -11.08 1.59
CA GLY A 163 1.11 -11.60 0.31
C GLY A 163 1.18 -10.57 -0.83
N LEU A 164 0.53 -9.41 -0.70
CA LEU A 164 0.64 -8.32 -1.68
C LEU A 164 1.95 -7.58 -1.62
N PHE A 165 2.67 -7.65 -0.51
CA PHE A 165 3.82 -6.78 -0.26
C PHE A 165 5.07 -7.60 0.01
N GLN A 166 6.18 -7.18 -0.59
CA GLN A 166 7.50 -7.72 -0.30
C GLN A 166 8.39 -6.63 0.27
N ILE A 167 8.97 -6.91 1.43
CA ILE A 167 10.02 -6.07 2.02
C ILE A 167 11.36 -6.51 1.41
N LYS A 168 12.00 -5.62 0.64
CA LYS A 168 13.36 -5.81 0.16
C LYS A 168 14.30 -4.81 0.85
N ARG A 169 15.62 -4.92 0.61
CA ARG A 169 16.58 -3.93 1.12
C ARG A 169 16.25 -2.53 0.60
N GLU A 170 15.68 -2.48 -0.61
CA GLU A 170 15.36 -1.27 -1.35
C GLU A 170 14.04 -0.63 -0.93
N GLY A 171 13.21 -1.23 -0.06
CA GLY A 171 11.92 -0.67 0.33
C GLY A 171 10.79 -1.69 0.38
N LEU A 172 9.55 -1.18 0.42
CA LEU A 172 8.32 -1.96 0.41
C LEU A 172 7.75 -1.94 -1.01
N PHE A 173 7.73 -3.09 -1.66
CA PHE A 173 7.25 -3.22 -3.04
C PHE A 173 5.99 -4.06 -3.08
N LEU A 174 5.13 -3.81 -4.08
CA LEU A 174 4.07 -4.75 -4.42
C LEU A 174 4.71 -6.01 -5.00
N HIS A 175 4.30 -7.17 -4.47
CA HIS A 175 4.79 -8.47 -4.89
C HIS A 175 3.97 -8.98 -6.09
N PHE A 176 4.08 -8.27 -7.21
CA PHE A 176 3.59 -8.70 -8.52
C PHE A 176 4.79 -9.21 -9.33
N ALA A 177 5.41 -10.30 -8.90
CA ALA A 177 6.45 -10.91 -9.72
C ALA A 177 5.76 -11.62 -10.90
N LYS A 178 6.18 -11.30 -12.12
CA LYS A 178 5.76 -12.04 -13.32
C LYS A 178 6.04 -13.53 -13.06
N HIS A 179 5.02 -14.38 -13.12
CA HIS A 179 5.04 -15.82 -12.75
C HIS A 179 4.91 -16.17 -11.25
N ASN A 180 4.65 -15.21 -10.37
CA ASN A 180 4.35 -15.45 -8.96
C ASN A 180 2.95 -14.93 -8.65
N GLU A 181 2.07 -15.82 -8.21
CA GLU A 181 0.67 -15.51 -7.94
C GLU A 181 0.57 -14.59 -6.72
N SER A 182 0.06 -13.38 -6.91
CA SER A 182 -0.26 -12.50 -5.78
C SER A 182 -1.62 -12.91 -5.24
N VAL A 183 -1.63 -13.58 -4.09
CA VAL A 183 -2.84 -14.09 -3.45
C VAL A 183 -3.19 -13.25 -2.23
N VAL A 184 -4.46 -12.87 -2.16
CA VAL A 184 -5.09 -12.25 -0.99
C VAL A 184 -6.12 -13.22 -0.45
N HIS A 185 -6.07 -13.48 0.86
CA HIS A 185 -7.03 -14.32 1.53
C HIS A 185 -8.21 -13.48 2.01
N LEU A 186 -9.40 -13.92 1.62
CA LEU A 186 -10.65 -13.35 2.05
C LEU A 186 -11.25 -14.21 3.19
N LYS A 187 -12.37 -13.77 3.75
CA LYS A 187 -13.17 -14.56 4.68
C LYS A 187 -13.83 -15.73 3.94
N SER A 188 -14.41 -16.66 4.70
CA SER A 188 -15.11 -17.84 4.16
C SER A 188 -14.25 -18.80 3.32
N GLY A 189 -12.92 -18.64 3.33
CA GLY A 189 -12.01 -19.47 2.53
C GLY A 189 -11.78 -18.95 1.12
N MET A 190 -12.48 -17.89 0.71
CA MET A 190 -12.30 -17.27 -0.60
C MET A 190 -10.89 -16.71 -0.80
N ARG A 191 -10.44 -16.67 -2.07
CA ARG A 191 -9.11 -16.16 -2.45
C ARG A 191 -9.21 -15.25 -3.66
N LEU A 192 -8.50 -14.13 -3.63
CA LEU A 192 -8.35 -13.22 -4.76
C LEU A 192 -6.90 -13.30 -5.27
N SER A 193 -6.73 -13.71 -6.52
CA SER A 193 -5.42 -13.97 -7.14
C SER A 193 -5.18 -13.06 -8.35
N TYR A 194 -3.97 -12.54 -8.50
CA TYR A 194 -3.50 -11.86 -9.73
C TYR A 194 -2.62 -12.82 -10.55
N GLN A 195 -2.91 -12.95 -11.85
CA GLN A 195 -2.18 -13.81 -12.80
C GLN A 195 -2.06 -15.28 -12.36
N ARG A 196 -3.17 -15.86 -11.88
CA ARG A 196 -3.25 -17.28 -11.46
C ARG A 196 -2.97 -18.20 -12.65
N VAL A 197 -2.16 -19.23 -12.46
CA VAL A 197 -1.79 -20.18 -13.52
C VAL A 197 -2.61 -21.47 -13.40
N PHE A 198 -3.31 -21.82 -14.47
CA PHE A 198 -3.96 -23.11 -14.64
C PHE A 198 -3.26 -23.93 -15.74
N GLN A 199 -2.96 -25.18 -15.43
CA GLN A 199 -2.31 -26.15 -16.31
C GLN A 199 -2.81 -27.56 -15.95
N ASN A 200 -2.46 -28.57 -16.74
CA ASN A 200 -3.00 -29.92 -16.59
C ASN A 200 -2.71 -30.59 -15.23
N ASN A 201 -1.64 -30.19 -14.55
CA ASN A 201 -1.20 -30.74 -13.26
C ASN A 201 -1.44 -29.78 -12.09
N SER A 202 -2.27 -28.75 -12.29
CA SER A 202 -2.72 -27.89 -11.20
C SER A 202 -3.64 -28.71 -10.26
N PRO A 203 -3.52 -28.56 -8.93
CA PRO A 203 -4.08 -29.53 -7.98
C PRO A 203 -5.60 -29.47 -7.77
N HIS A 204 -6.18 -28.25 -7.74
CA HIS A 204 -7.62 -28.05 -7.43
C HIS A 204 -8.45 -27.78 -8.68
N PHE A 205 -7.92 -26.89 -9.54
CA PHE A 205 -8.49 -26.62 -10.85
C PHE A 205 -7.43 -26.80 -11.92
N TYR A 206 -7.79 -27.42 -13.03
CA TYR A 206 -6.87 -27.70 -14.13
C TYR A 206 -7.46 -27.26 -15.46
N THR A 207 -6.63 -27.30 -16.50
CA THR A 207 -7.10 -27.16 -17.88
C THR A 207 -6.59 -28.32 -18.71
N PHE A 208 -7.46 -28.88 -19.53
CA PHE A 208 -7.17 -30.00 -20.42
C PHE A 208 -6.56 -29.57 -21.76
N THR A 209 -6.44 -28.26 -22.01
CA THR A 209 -5.90 -27.71 -23.26
C THR A 209 -4.51 -27.11 -23.07
N GLN A 210 -4.40 -25.78 -23.15
CA GLN A 210 -3.17 -25.02 -23.01
C GLN A 210 -3.10 -24.36 -21.64
N ARG A 211 -1.89 -23.98 -21.21
CA ARG A 211 -1.69 -23.16 -20.02
C ARG A 211 -2.51 -21.86 -20.10
N MET A 212 -3.34 -21.62 -19.09
CA MET A 212 -4.21 -20.45 -18.98
C MET A 212 -3.76 -19.56 -17.83
N VAL A 213 -3.70 -18.25 -18.08
CA VAL A 213 -3.29 -17.24 -17.09
C VAL A 213 -4.27 -16.07 -17.15
N PRO A 214 -5.46 -16.19 -16.54
CA PRO A 214 -6.36 -15.05 -16.36
C PRO A 214 -5.73 -13.97 -15.46
N ASP A 215 -6.06 -12.70 -15.74
CA ASP A 215 -5.48 -11.57 -15.03
C ASP A 215 -5.89 -11.53 -13.56
N ILE A 216 -7.19 -11.72 -13.27
CA ILE A 216 -7.71 -11.71 -11.91
C ILE A 216 -8.68 -12.87 -11.73
N VAL A 217 -8.52 -13.61 -10.63
CA VAL A 217 -9.36 -14.75 -10.27
C VAL A 217 -9.86 -14.62 -8.84
N ILE A 218 -11.15 -14.80 -8.63
CA ILE A 218 -11.75 -15.03 -7.32
C ILE A 218 -12.12 -16.51 -7.23
N GLU A 219 -11.59 -17.18 -6.23
CA GLU A 219 -11.84 -18.59 -5.92
C GLU A 219 -12.74 -18.65 -4.68
N SER A 220 -13.82 -19.42 -4.76
CA SER A 220 -14.84 -19.59 -3.71
C SER A 220 -15.30 -21.05 -3.71
N GLY A 221 -14.73 -21.88 -2.84
CA GLY A 221 -14.95 -23.33 -2.89
C GLY A 221 -14.52 -23.92 -4.23
N ASP A 222 -15.45 -24.55 -4.92
CA ASP A 222 -15.26 -25.19 -6.24
C ASP A 222 -15.59 -24.24 -7.41
N HIS A 223 -15.90 -22.98 -7.08
CA HIS A 223 -16.29 -21.96 -8.05
C HIS A 223 -15.18 -20.94 -8.30
N LEU A 224 -15.01 -20.59 -9.58
CA LEU A 224 -14.10 -19.55 -10.05
C LEU A 224 -14.86 -18.42 -10.73
N TYR A 225 -14.46 -17.19 -10.42
CA TYR A 225 -14.92 -15.98 -11.11
C TYR A 225 -13.72 -15.26 -11.70
N ILE A 226 -13.74 -15.02 -13.01
CA ILE A 226 -12.60 -14.47 -13.74
C ILE A 226 -12.90 -13.06 -14.20
N LEU A 227 -11.95 -12.17 -13.94
CA LEU A 227 -11.98 -10.77 -14.33
C LEU A 227 -10.75 -10.48 -15.18
N ASP A 228 -10.96 -9.94 -16.39
CA ASP A 228 -9.91 -9.62 -17.36
C ASP A 228 -9.94 -8.10 -17.64
N PRO A 229 -9.11 -7.31 -16.94
CA PRO A 229 -9.05 -5.87 -17.15
C PRO A 229 -8.48 -5.54 -18.53
N LYS A 230 -9.22 -4.74 -19.29
CA LYS A 230 -8.77 -4.25 -20.58
C LYS A 230 -9.01 -2.75 -20.72
N TYR A 231 -7.91 -1.99 -20.81
CA TYR A 231 -7.95 -0.53 -20.83
C TYR A 231 -8.51 0.07 -22.14
N ARG A 232 -8.38 -0.60 -23.29
CA ARG A 232 -8.83 -0.10 -24.61
C ARG A 232 -9.59 -1.17 -25.39
N VAL A 233 -10.92 -1.24 -25.21
CA VAL A 233 -11.75 -2.29 -25.83
C VAL A 233 -13.03 -1.75 -26.48
N ALA A 234 -13.29 -0.44 -26.42
CA ALA A 234 -14.57 0.14 -26.83
C ALA A 234 -15.07 -0.36 -28.21
N THR A 235 -14.17 -0.53 -29.19
CA THR A 235 -14.51 -0.98 -30.55
C THR A 235 -14.45 -2.50 -30.78
N ASN A 236 -13.90 -3.30 -29.85
CA ASN A 236 -13.74 -4.75 -30.05
C ASN A 236 -14.14 -5.62 -28.85
N LEU A 237 -15.12 -5.15 -28.06
CA LEU A 237 -15.57 -5.83 -26.84
C LEU A 237 -16.19 -7.20 -27.11
N GLY A 238 -16.89 -7.36 -28.24
CA GLY A 238 -17.45 -8.66 -28.64
C GLY A 238 -16.37 -9.72 -28.84
N THR A 239 -15.28 -9.41 -29.55
CA THR A 239 -14.17 -10.35 -29.75
C THR A 239 -13.43 -10.63 -28.46
N ALA A 240 -13.17 -9.61 -27.64
CA ALA A 240 -12.54 -9.79 -26.34
C ALA A 240 -13.37 -10.69 -25.41
N LEU A 241 -14.70 -10.54 -25.40
CA LEU A 241 -15.61 -11.46 -24.71
C LEU A 241 -15.58 -12.87 -25.30
N GLY A 242 -15.46 -12.97 -26.62
CA GLY A 242 -15.25 -14.25 -27.31
C GLY A 242 -14.02 -15.00 -26.77
N GLU A 243 -12.91 -14.28 -26.53
CA GLU A 243 -11.70 -14.88 -25.94
C GLU A 243 -11.92 -15.37 -24.51
N MET A 244 -12.88 -14.81 -23.75
CA MET A 244 -13.17 -15.25 -22.38
C MET A 244 -13.81 -16.64 -22.31
N HIS A 245 -14.41 -17.12 -23.40
CA HIS A 245 -14.95 -18.49 -23.46
C HIS A 245 -13.88 -19.55 -23.17
N LYS A 246 -12.63 -19.30 -23.57
CA LYS A 246 -11.52 -20.23 -23.31
C LYS A 246 -11.34 -20.50 -21.81
N TYR A 247 -11.50 -19.49 -20.97
CA TYR A 247 -11.37 -19.63 -19.53
C TYR A 247 -12.62 -20.27 -18.95
N ARG A 248 -13.80 -19.79 -19.38
CA ARG A 248 -15.09 -20.29 -18.89
C ARG A 248 -15.28 -21.79 -19.14
N ASP A 249 -14.92 -22.24 -20.35
CA ASP A 249 -15.21 -23.59 -20.81
C ASP A 249 -13.98 -24.53 -20.65
N GLY A 250 -12.78 -23.97 -20.45
CA GLY A 250 -11.53 -24.73 -20.46
C GLY A 250 -10.86 -24.95 -19.10
N ILE A 251 -11.42 -24.42 -18.01
CA ILE A 251 -10.93 -24.63 -16.64
C ILE A 251 -11.95 -25.51 -15.89
N LEU A 252 -11.48 -26.66 -15.41
CA LEU A 252 -12.28 -27.69 -14.78
C LEU A 252 -11.84 -27.94 -13.34
N ASP A 253 -12.76 -28.44 -12.52
CA ASP A 253 -12.48 -28.94 -11.18
C ASP A 253 -11.90 -30.37 -11.24
N CYS A 254 -10.82 -30.63 -10.50
CA CYS A 254 -10.14 -31.93 -10.50
C CYS A 254 -10.97 -33.07 -9.88
N SER A 255 -11.97 -32.76 -9.05
CA SER A 255 -12.76 -33.75 -8.32
C SER A 255 -13.88 -34.38 -9.15
N ASN A 256 -14.45 -33.63 -10.10
CA ASN A 256 -15.63 -34.05 -10.86
C ASN A 256 -15.54 -33.79 -12.38
N ASP A 257 -14.44 -33.19 -12.87
CA ASP A 257 -14.26 -32.78 -14.27
C ASP A 257 -15.34 -31.81 -14.80
N GLU A 258 -16.07 -31.14 -13.90
CA GLU A 258 -17.06 -30.12 -14.25
C GLU A 258 -16.42 -28.74 -14.41
N ARG A 259 -17.14 -27.82 -15.06
CA ARG A 259 -16.66 -26.46 -15.30
C ARG A 259 -16.63 -25.69 -13.98
N ALA A 260 -15.43 -25.28 -13.57
CA ALA A 260 -15.24 -24.51 -12.33
C ALA A 260 -15.61 -23.03 -12.49
N VAL A 261 -15.50 -22.48 -13.70
CA VAL A 261 -15.68 -21.03 -13.93
C VAL A 261 -17.15 -20.69 -14.09
N GLN A 262 -17.72 -20.07 -13.06
CA GLN A 262 -19.11 -19.63 -13.03
C GLN A 262 -19.32 -18.40 -13.90
N ASN A 263 -18.49 -17.35 -13.70
CA ASN A 263 -18.63 -16.11 -14.44
C ASN A 263 -17.32 -15.59 -15.03
N VAL A 264 -17.42 -14.93 -16.18
CA VAL A 264 -16.29 -14.23 -16.83
C VAL A 264 -16.63 -12.79 -17.20
N PHE A 265 -15.84 -11.83 -16.72
CA PHE A 265 -16.13 -10.41 -16.91
C PHE A 265 -14.91 -9.63 -17.40
N ILE A 266 -15.14 -8.66 -18.28
CA ILE A 266 -14.13 -7.69 -18.69
C ILE A 266 -14.29 -6.41 -17.86
N LEU A 267 -13.21 -5.95 -17.23
CA LEU A 267 -13.18 -4.63 -16.60
C LEU A 267 -12.64 -3.61 -17.60
N THR A 268 -13.40 -2.56 -17.90
CA THR A 268 -12.99 -1.57 -18.92
C THR A 268 -13.37 -0.14 -18.50
N PRO A 269 -12.52 0.87 -18.76
CA PRO A 269 -12.87 2.26 -18.46
C PRO A 269 -13.89 2.81 -19.47
N SER A 270 -13.93 2.23 -20.68
CA SER A 270 -14.86 2.60 -21.74
C SER A 270 -16.11 1.76 -21.63
N ALA A 271 -17.21 2.39 -21.28
CA ALA A 271 -18.55 1.82 -21.44
C ALA A 271 -19.31 2.63 -22.49
N SER A 272 -20.00 1.92 -23.36
CA SER A 272 -21.09 2.47 -24.15
C SER A 272 -22.35 1.81 -23.63
N ASP A 273 -23.29 2.61 -23.14
CA ASP A 273 -24.57 2.13 -22.59
C ASP A 273 -25.42 1.46 -23.69
N GLU A 274 -25.09 1.66 -24.96
CA GLU A 274 -25.70 0.99 -26.12
C GLU A 274 -25.26 -0.48 -26.28
N LEU A 275 -24.17 -0.89 -25.62
CA LEU A 275 -23.67 -2.26 -25.72
C LEU A 275 -24.36 -3.15 -24.68
N ARG A 276 -25.10 -4.15 -25.16
CA ARG A 276 -25.79 -5.16 -24.34
C ARG A 276 -24.91 -5.87 -23.30
N TYR A 277 -23.59 -5.85 -23.46
CA TYR A 277 -22.65 -6.54 -22.55
C TYR A 277 -22.59 -5.94 -21.14
N PHE A 278 -23.07 -4.71 -20.95
CA PHE A 278 -23.13 -4.03 -19.65
C PHE A 278 -24.48 -4.20 -18.93
N THR A 279 -25.49 -4.80 -19.57
CA THR A 279 -26.83 -4.92 -18.98
C THR A 279 -26.93 -6.13 -18.04
N ALA A 280 -27.68 -5.99 -16.95
CA ALA A 280 -27.88 -7.07 -15.97
C ALA A 280 -28.50 -8.32 -16.62
N ASP A 281 -29.48 -8.16 -17.54
CA ASP A 281 -30.11 -9.27 -18.26
C ASP A 281 -29.10 -10.13 -19.02
N PHE A 282 -28.18 -9.50 -19.76
CA PHE A 282 -27.15 -10.21 -20.50
C PHE A 282 -26.20 -10.94 -19.55
N GLN A 283 -25.76 -10.25 -18.50
CA GLN A 283 -24.80 -10.78 -17.53
C GLN A 283 -25.37 -11.96 -16.75
N ASP A 284 -26.60 -11.85 -16.27
CA ASP A 284 -27.25 -12.87 -15.46
C ASP A 284 -27.61 -14.11 -16.30
N ARG A 285 -28.00 -13.92 -17.57
CA ARG A 285 -28.35 -14.99 -18.52
C ARG A 285 -27.14 -15.77 -19.04
N TYR A 286 -26.07 -15.08 -19.44
CA TYR A 286 -24.91 -15.70 -20.09
C TYR A 286 -23.73 -15.91 -19.15
N LYS A 287 -23.84 -15.45 -17.90
CA LYS A 287 -22.77 -15.47 -16.89
C LYS A 287 -21.48 -14.82 -17.40
N MET A 288 -21.62 -13.83 -18.28
CA MET A 288 -20.51 -13.11 -18.86
C MET A 288 -20.91 -11.70 -19.26
N GLY A 289 -19.94 -10.78 -19.31
CA GLY A 289 -20.18 -9.42 -19.77
C GLY A 289 -19.04 -8.47 -19.45
N ALA A 290 -19.35 -7.18 -19.38
CA ALA A 290 -18.39 -6.14 -19.06
C ALA A 290 -18.86 -5.27 -17.89
N ILE A 291 -17.93 -4.85 -17.04
CA ILE A 291 -18.16 -3.93 -15.93
C ILE A 291 -17.36 -2.66 -16.20
N LYS A 292 -18.04 -1.51 -16.14
CA LYS A 292 -17.39 -0.21 -16.27
C LYS A 292 -16.55 0.06 -15.04
N LEU A 293 -15.27 0.32 -15.23
CA LEU A 293 -14.35 0.65 -14.15
C LEU A 293 -13.34 1.71 -14.58
N THR A 294 -13.68 2.98 -14.34
CA THR A 294 -12.89 4.14 -14.77
C THR A 294 -12.00 4.65 -13.62
N PRO A 295 -10.69 4.88 -13.84
CA PRO A 295 -9.85 5.50 -12.83
C PRO A 295 -10.39 6.87 -12.38
N GLY A 296 -10.63 7.01 -11.07
CA GLY A 296 -11.25 8.22 -10.49
C GLY A 296 -12.75 8.36 -10.73
N GLY A 297 -13.38 7.38 -11.39
CA GLY A 297 -14.82 7.33 -11.62
C GLY A 297 -15.58 6.58 -10.53
N ASP A 298 -16.85 6.30 -10.83
CA ASP A 298 -17.73 5.54 -9.95
C ASP A 298 -17.33 4.06 -9.88
N MET A 299 -17.48 3.48 -8.69
CA MET A 299 -17.15 2.09 -8.35
C MET A 299 -18.39 1.27 -7.97
N SER A 300 -19.60 1.86 -8.03
CA SER A 300 -20.88 1.24 -7.68
C SER A 300 -21.08 -0.10 -8.39
N ALA A 301 -20.94 -0.14 -9.71
CA ALA A 301 -21.13 -1.36 -10.51
C ALA A 301 -20.23 -2.53 -10.07
N LEU A 302 -18.97 -2.25 -9.70
CA LEU A 302 -18.07 -3.28 -9.17
C LEU A 302 -18.48 -3.74 -7.77
N SER A 303 -18.91 -2.79 -6.92
CA SER A 303 -19.40 -3.09 -5.57
C SER A 303 -20.65 -3.96 -5.62
N ASP A 304 -21.62 -3.61 -6.45
CA ASP A 304 -22.88 -4.33 -6.61
C ASP A 304 -22.65 -5.74 -7.14
N TRP A 305 -21.72 -5.89 -8.09
CA TRP A 305 -21.33 -7.21 -8.59
C TRP A 305 -20.70 -8.08 -7.49
N ILE A 306 -19.83 -7.50 -6.65
CA ILE A 306 -19.25 -8.21 -5.49
C ILE A 306 -20.35 -8.58 -4.48
N ASP A 307 -21.33 -7.71 -4.24
CA ASP A 307 -22.44 -8.00 -3.34
C ASP A 307 -23.28 -9.18 -3.84
N LYS A 308 -23.55 -9.26 -5.15
CA LYS A 308 -24.20 -10.42 -5.76
C LYS A 308 -23.39 -11.70 -5.56
N LEU A 309 -22.08 -11.66 -5.79
CA LEU A 309 -21.19 -12.81 -5.61
C LEU A 309 -21.21 -13.31 -4.15
N VAL A 310 -21.10 -12.40 -3.19
CA VAL A 310 -21.09 -12.74 -1.76
C VAL A 310 -22.46 -13.22 -1.28
N ALA A 311 -23.56 -12.75 -1.88
CA ALA A 311 -24.89 -13.25 -1.56
C ALA A 311 -25.08 -14.70 -2.01
N GLN A 312 -24.60 -15.06 -3.20
CA GLN A 312 -24.64 -16.43 -3.73
C GLN A 312 -23.90 -17.42 -2.82
N GLU A 313 -22.73 -17.05 -2.31
CA GLU A 313 -21.96 -17.89 -1.37
C GLU A 313 -22.75 -18.17 -0.07
N LYS A 314 -23.50 -17.19 0.44
CA LYS A 314 -24.27 -17.36 1.68
C LYS A 314 -25.46 -18.27 1.53
N GLU A 315 -26.13 -18.22 0.38
CA GLU A 315 -27.25 -19.12 0.08
C GLU A 315 -26.77 -20.56 -0.03
N GLU A 316 -25.64 -20.80 -0.70
CA GLU A 316 -25.04 -22.15 -0.83
C GLU A 316 -24.55 -22.73 0.51
N CYS A 317 -24.05 -21.89 1.44
CA CYS A 317 -23.67 -22.33 2.79
C CYS A 317 -24.86 -22.62 3.73
N LEU A 318 -26.07 -22.17 3.40
CA LEU A 318 -27.28 -22.41 4.22
C LEU A 318 -28.01 -23.70 3.82
N ASP A 319 -27.72 -24.24 2.65
CA ASP A 319 -28.33 -25.47 2.11
C ASP A 319 -27.50 -26.74 2.39
N CYS A 320 -26.48 -26.67 3.26
CA CYS A 320 -25.66 -27.79 3.74
C CYS A 320 -25.94 -28.12 5.22
#